data_AF-A0A497B8X5-F1
#
_entry.id   AF-A0A497B8X5-F1
#
_cell.length_a   1.000
_cell.length_b   1.000
_cell.length_c   1.000
_cell.angle_alpha   90.00
_cell.angle_beta   90.00
_cell.angle_gamma   90.00
#
_symmetry.space_group_name_H-M   'P 1'
#
loop_
_entity.id
_entity.type
_entity.pdbx_description
1 polymer ?
#
loop_
_entity_poly.entity_id
_entity_poly.type
_entity_poly.pdbx_seq_one_letter_code
_entity_poly.pdbx_strand_id
1 'polypeptide(L)'
;MIRAALCSIVERGKGIEINTSALHRGQLETCPSLQVLRWYRELGGEILTFGSDAHTPDAIGACFDVALEMARAAGFERLARFEKRRIHWTTI
;
A
#
# COMPACT_ATOMS: atom_id res chain seq x y z
N MET A 1 5.95 -14.48 -11.64
CA MET A 1 6.71 -14.38 -10.37
C MET A 1 6.00 -13.49 -9.34
N ILE A 2 5.65 -12.23 -9.65
CA ILE A 2 4.98 -11.32 -8.68
C ILE A 2 3.66 -11.87 -8.13
N ARG A 3 2.74 -12.35 -8.99
CA ARG A 3 1.45 -12.91 -8.52
C ARG A 3 1.63 -14.07 -7.52
N ALA A 4 2.62 -14.93 -7.71
CA ALA A 4 2.89 -16.03 -6.77
C ALA A 4 3.34 -15.52 -5.38
N ALA A 5 4.16 -14.46 -5.35
CA ALA A 5 4.52 -13.81 -4.10
C ALA A 5 3.30 -13.17 -3.43
N LEU A 6 2.42 -12.51 -4.20
CA LEU A 6 1.16 -11.96 -3.68
C LEU A 6 0.25 -13.05 -3.10
N CYS A 7 0.09 -14.19 -3.79
CA CYS A 7 -0.66 -15.34 -3.25
C CYS A 7 -0.10 -15.76 -1.89
N SER A 8 1.23 -15.93 -1.78
CA SER A 8 1.86 -16.31 -0.52
C SER A 8 1.65 -15.27 0.60
N ILE A 9 1.66 -13.97 0.26
CA ILE A 9 1.35 -12.88 1.19
C ILE A 9 -0.08 -13.03 1.72
N VAL A 10 -1.07 -13.23 0.83
CA VAL A 10 -2.48 -13.40 1.20
C VAL A 10 -2.68 -14.66 2.06
N GLU A 11 -2.17 -15.80 1.62
CA GLU A 11 -2.26 -17.09 2.34
C GLU A 11 -1.68 -17.02 3.76
N ARG A 12 -0.66 -16.19 3.97
CA ARG A 12 0.01 -15.99 5.26
C ARG A 12 -0.62 -14.87 6.12
N GLY A 13 -1.71 -14.27 5.67
CA GLY A 13 -2.37 -13.15 6.35
C GLY A 13 -1.44 -11.93 6.49
N LYS A 14 -0.64 -11.64 5.46
CA LYS A 14 0.27 -10.49 5.40
C LYS A 14 -0.28 -9.39 4.52
N GLY A 15 0.23 -8.18 4.76
CA GLY A 15 -0.10 -6.99 4.01
C GLY A 15 1.00 -6.54 3.08
N ILE A 16 0.65 -5.59 2.23
CA ILE A 16 1.58 -4.82 1.41
C ILE A 16 1.47 -3.33 1.73
N GLU A 17 2.53 -2.59 1.42
CA GLU A 17 2.60 -1.15 1.59
C GLU A 17 2.50 -0.46 0.22
N ILE A 18 1.69 0.59 0.12
CA ILE A 18 1.88 1.63 -0.91
C ILE A 18 2.98 2.55 -0.42
N ASN A 19 4.16 2.44 -1.04
CA ASN A 19 5.30 3.26 -0.73
C ASN A 19 5.39 4.46 -1.70
N THR A 20 5.28 5.68 -1.16
CA THR A 20 5.24 6.91 -1.95
C THR A 20 6.61 7.54 -2.20
N SER A 21 7.69 6.94 -1.67
CA SER A 21 9.05 7.46 -1.89
C SER A 21 9.46 7.46 -3.37
N ALA A 22 8.92 6.55 -4.17
CA ALA A 22 9.11 6.50 -5.62
C ALA A 22 8.65 7.81 -6.29
N LEU A 23 7.47 8.31 -5.92
CA LEU A 23 6.92 9.57 -6.40
C LEU A 23 7.79 10.76 -5.95
N HIS A 24 8.17 10.77 -4.68
CA HIS A 24 9.04 11.81 -4.13
C HIS A 24 10.41 11.86 -4.83
N ARG A 25 10.91 10.71 -5.31
CA ARG A 25 12.15 10.59 -6.09
C ARG A 25 11.95 10.82 -7.61
N GLY A 26 10.76 11.23 -8.04
CA GLY A 26 10.47 11.59 -9.43
C GLY A 26 10.02 10.44 -10.34
N GLN A 27 9.62 9.29 -9.78
CA GLN A 27 8.96 8.25 -10.57
C GLN A 27 7.48 8.58 -10.83
N LEU A 28 6.89 7.90 -11.81
CA LEU A 28 5.51 8.17 -12.27
C LEU A 28 4.44 7.58 -11.35
N GLU A 29 4.76 6.55 -10.57
CA GLU A 29 3.82 5.85 -9.70
C GLU A 29 4.47 5.43 -8.38
N THR A 30 3.64 5.03 -7.42
CA THR A 30 4.11 4.43 -6.16
C THR A 30 4.74 3.06 -6.39
N CYS A 31 5.46 2.56 -5.39
CA CYS A 31 5.84 1.16 -5.33
C CYS A 31 4.96 0.43 -4.29
N PRO A 32 4.20 -0.60 -4.65
CA PRO A 32 4.04 -1.15 -5.99
C PRO A 32 3.07 -0.34 -6.87
N SER A 33 3.03 -0.68 -8.16
CA SER A 33 2.17 -0.05 -9.16
C SER A 33 0.69 -0.32 -8.93
N LEU A 34 -0.19 0.47 -9.55
CA LEU A 34 -1.65 0.26 -9.48
C LEU A 34 -2.06 -1.15 -9.94
N GLN A 35 -1.40 -1.68 -10.96
CA GLN A 35 -1.69 -3.02 -11.48
C GLN A 35 -1.40 -4.10 -10.43
N VAL A 36 -0.30 -3.96 -9.68
CA VAL A 36 0.05 -4.92 -8.62
C VAL A 36 -0.92 -4.81 -7.43
N LEU A 37 -1.36 -3.59 -7.10
CA LEU A 37 -2.41 -3.39 -6.07
C LEU A 37 -3.72 -4.07 -6.47
N ARG A 38 -4.13 -3.95 -7.73
CA ARG A 38 -5.32 -4.64 -8.27
C ARG A 38 -5.17 -6.16 -8.18
N TRP A 39 -4.02 -6.71 -8.54
CA TRP A 39 -3.76 -8.14 -8.40
C TRP A 39 -3.80 -8.59 -6.94
N TYR A 40 -3.24 -7.81 -6.02
CA TYR A 40 -3.33 -8.13 -4.59
C TYR A 40 -4.79 -8.16 -4.12
N ARG A 41 -5.62 -7.20 -4.55
CA ARG A 41 -7.05 -7.18 -4.24
C ARG A 41 -7.82 -8.34 -4.87
N GLU A 42 -7.58 -8.63 -6.15
CA GLU A 42 -8.16 -9.78 -6.88
C GLU A 42 -7.87 -11.12 -6.18
N LEU A 43 -6.68 -11.26 -5.58
CA LEU A 43 -6.26 -12.46 -4.86
C LEU A 43 -6.83 -12.54 -3.43
N GLY A 44 -7.67 -11.58 -3.00
CA GLY A 44 -8.26 -11.56 -1.66
C GLY A 44 -7.44 -10.80 -0.62
N GLY A 45 -6.43 -10.04 -1.03
CA GLY A 45 -5.64 -9.19 -0.16
C GLY A 45 -6.46 -8.01 0.40
N GLU A 46 -6.31 -7.76 1.71
CA GLU A 46 -7.03 -6.69 2.41
C GLU A 46 -6.13 -5.79 3.27
N ILE A 47 -4.93 -6.28 3.63
CA ILE A 47 -4.05 -5.58 4.56
C ILE A 47 -3.16 -4.64 3.75
N LEU A 48 -3.61 -3.40 3.59
CA LEU A 48 -2.91 -2.35 2.85
C LEU A 48 -2.49 -1.22 3.80
N THR A 49 -1.22 -0.83 3.75
CA THR A 49 -0.65 0.28 4.55
C THR A 49 -0.05 1.35 3.64
N PHE A 50 0.14 2.57 4.15
CA PHE A 50 0.88 3.63 3.44
C PHE A 50 2.21 3.92 4.14
N GLY A 51 3.25 4.18 3.36
CA GLY A 51 4.56 4.58 3.84
C GLY A 51 5.21 5.59 2.91
N SER A 52 5.77 6.65 3.48
CA SER A 52 6.53 7.65 2.71
C SER A 52 8.01 7.32 2.60
N ASP A 53 8.50 6.41 3.43
CA ASP A 53 9.93 6.10 3.60
C ASP A 53 10.78 7.38 3.72
N ALA A 54 10.25 8.32 4.52
CA ALA A 54 10.80 9.64 4.71
C ALA A 54 12.14 9.58 5.47
N HIS A 55 13.17 10.16 4.87
CA HIS A 55 14.49 10.33 5.48
C HIS A 55 14.75 11.80 5.90
N THR A 56 13.78 12.68 5.67
CA THR A 56 13.76 14.09 6.10
C THR A 56 12.38 14.43 6.67
N PRO A 57 12.27 15.40 7.60
CA PRO A 57 10.98 15.81 8.17
C PRO A 57 9.95 16.25 7.12
N ASP A 58 10.39 16.97 6.09
CA ASP A 58 9.50 17.50 5.05
C ASP A 58 8.92 16.41 4.12
N ALA A 59 9.53 15.22 4.11
CA ALA A 59 9.06 14.09 3.31
C ALA A 59 8.01 13.23 4.03
N ILE A 60 7.74 13.48 5.32
CA ILE A 60 6.77 12.70 6.09
C ILE A 60 5.38 12.84 5.47
N GLY A 61 4.83 11.72 5.03
CA GLY A 61 3.50 11.68 4.40
C GLY A 61 3.45 12.27 2.99
N ALA A 62 4.59 12.54 2.37
CA ALA A 62 4.65 13.05 1.01
C ALA A 62 3.89 12.14 0.04
N CYS A 63 3.07 12.75 -0.82
CA CYS A 63 2.26 12.09 -1.85
C CYS A 63 1.23 11.06 -1.32
N PHE A 64 0.78 11.17 -0.07
CA PHE A 64 -0.26 10.30 0.49
C PHE A 64 -1.65 10.50 -0.15
N ASP A 65 -1.91 11.68 -0.70
CA ASP A 65 -3.06 11.96 -1.55
C ASP A 65 -3.07 11.05 -2.79
N VAL A 66 -1.93 10.88 -3.46
CA VAL A 66 -1.80 9.96 -4.61
C VAL A 66 -1.97 8.51 -4.18
N ALA A 67 -1.38 8.12 -3.04
CA ALA A 67 -1.57 6.77 -2.49
C ALA A 67 -3.03 6.45 -2.18
N LEU A 68 -3.79 7.43 -1.66
CA LEU A 68 -5.22 7.32 -1.38
C LEU A 68 -6.01 7.05 -2.66
N GLU A 69 -5.78 7.84 -3.70
CA GLU A 69 -6.44 7.64 -5.00
C GLU A 69 -6.09 6.29 -5.62
N MET A 70 -4.84 5.85 -5.52
CA MET A 70 -4.43 4.53 -6.00
C MET A 70 -5.09 3.39 -5.22
N ALA A 71 -5.22 3.51 -3.89
CA ALA A 71 -5.90 2.51 -3.08
C ALA A 71 -7.38 2.40 -3.47
N ARG A 72 -8.09 3.53 -3.61
CA ARG A 72 -9.48 3.55 -4.10
C ARG A 72 -9.61 2.94 -5.49
N ALA A 73 -8.74 3.33 -6.43
CA ALA A 73 -8.73 2.85 -7.80
C ALA A 73 -8.38 1.35 -7.94
N ALA A 74 -7.77 0.76 -6.91
CA ALA A 74 -7.53 -0.67 -6.78
C ALA A 74 -8.66 -1.43 -6.07
N GLY A 75 -9.69 -0.74 -5.55
CA GLY A 75 -10.86 -1.34 -4.90
C GLY A 75 -10.71 -1.56 -3.40
N PHE A 76 -9.87 -0.77 -2.72
CA PHE A 76 -9.78 -0.75 -1.26
C PHE A 76 -10.71 0.31 -0.67
N GLU A 77 -11.42 -0.07 0.40
CA GLU A 77 -12.34 0.81 1.16
C GLU A 77 -11.80 1.14 2.55
N ARG A 78 -10.67 0.53 2.92
CA ARG A 78 -10.05 0.67 4.24
C ARG A 78 -8.56 0.37 4.19
N LEU A 79 -7.83 1.02 5.08
CA LEU A 79 -6.41 0.81 5.32
C LEU A 79 -6.18 0.13 6.66
N ALA A 80 -5.10 -0.64 6.73
CA ALA A 80 -4.58 -1.20 7.96
C ALA A 80 -3.59 -0.23 8.61
N ARG A 81 -3.77 0.03 9.90
CA ARG A 81 -2.77 0.57 10.81
C ARG A 81 -2.38 -0.53 11.79
N PHE A 82 -1.12 -0.55 12.21
CA PHE A 82 -0.66 -1.48 13.23
C PHE A 82 -0.30 -0.74 14.51
N GLU A 83 -0.84 -1.22 15.63
CA GLU A 83 -0.45 -0.80 16.98
C GLU A 83 -0.18 -2.06 17.81
N LYS A 84 0.99 -2.17 18.46
CA LYS A 84 1.38 -3.37 19.21
C LYS A 84 1.17 -4.68 18.43
N ARG A 85 1.45 -4.63 17.12
CA ARG A 85 1.26 -5.74 16.14
C ARG A 85 -0.20 -6.19 15.97
N ARG A 86 -1.17 -5.37 16.39
CA ARG A 86 -2.60 -5.57 16.16
C ARG A 86 -3.07 -4.62 15.06
N ILE A 87 -3.96 -5.12 14.21
CA ILE A 87 -4.52 -4.34 13.11
C ILE A 87 -5.65 -3.46 13.63
N HIS A 88 -5.64 -2.20 13.21
CA HIS A 88 -6.71 -1.22 13.34
C HIS A 88 -7.09 -0.76 11.94
N TRP A 89 -8.39 -0.78 11.63
CA TRP A 89 -8.88 -0.42 10.31
C TRP A 89 -9.32 1.05 10.28
N THR A 90 -8.96 1.76 9.21
CA THR A 90 -9.42 3.12 8.93
C THR A 90 -10.08 3.13 7.57
N THR A 91 -11.35 3.53 7.49
CA THR A 91 -12.07 3.66 6.21
C THR A 91 -11.41 4.74 5.37
N ILE A 92 -11.26 4.47 4.07
CA ILE A 92 -10.80 5.43 3.08
C ILE A 92 -11.91 5.69 2.09
#